data_AF-A0A9D7UR86-F1
#
_entry.id   AF-A0A9D7UR86-F1
#
_cell.length_a   1.000
_cell.length_b   1.000
_cell.length_c   1.000
_cell.angle_alpha   90.00
_cell.angle_beta   90.00
_cell.angle_gamma   90.00
#
_symmetry.space_group_name_H-M   'P 1'
#
loop_
_entity.id
_entity.type
_entity.pdbx_description
1 polymer ?
#
loop_
_entity_poly.entity_id
_entity_poly.type
_entity_poly.pdbx_seq_one_letter_code
_entity_poly.pdbx_strand_id
1 'polypeptide(L)'
;MLVVVCFLMGIANFAMHKAVAESGHPFVEDTKRYFGKHFSPYGSYAIELALLIGAMLFAQENAVLVVLIYGAYTGMNGVATWLLLSGKA
;
A
#
# COMPACT_ATOMS: atom_id res chain seq x y z
N MET A 1 -1.26 -7.45 20.39
CA MET A 1 -0.79 -6.07 20.15
C MET A 1 -0.30 -5.88 18.72
N LEU A 2 0.61 -6.74 18.22
CA LEU A 2 1.16 -6.63 16.85
C LEU A 2 0.11 -6.65 15.73
N VAL A 3 -0.94 -7.49 15.85
CA VAL A 3 -2.04 -7.52 14.86
C VAL A 3 -2.73 -6.15 14.74
N VAL A 4 -2.97 -5.46 15.86
CA VAL A 4 -3.57 -4.10 15.84
C VAL A 4 -2.64 -3.12 15.15
N VAL A 5 -1.32 -3.22 15.38
CA VAL A 5 -0.33 -2.38 14.70
C VAL A 5 -0.37 -2.63 13.19
N CYS A 6 -0.36 -3.89 12.74
CA CYS A 6 -0.49 -4.23 11.32
C CYS A 6 -1.80 -3.70 10.72
N PHE A 7 -2.91 -3.83 11.44
CA PHE A 7 -4.20 -3.33 10.98
C PHE A 7 -4.19 -1.81 10.76
N LEU A 8 -3.62 -1.04 11.70
CA LEU A 8 -3.49 0.41 11.55
C LEU A 8 -2.56 0.80 10.40
N MET A 9 -1.45 0.08 10.20
CA MET A 9 -0.56 0.27 9.04
C MET A 9 -1.28 -0.03 7.72
N GLY A 10 -2.12 -1.07 7.72
CA GLY A 10 -3.01 -1.39 6.61
C GLY A 10 -3.94 -0.23 6.27
N ILE A 11 -4.67 0.30 7.26
CA ILE A 11 -5.54 1.48 7.03
C ILE A 11 -4.76 2.63 6.38
N ALA A 12 -3.54 2.91 6.86
CA ALA A 12 -2.69 3.93 6.27
C ALA A 12 -2.33 3.60 4.80
N ASN A 13 -1.91 2.38 4.49
CA ASN A 13 -1.61 1.97 3.11
C ASN A 13 -2.83 2.08 2.18
N PHE A 14 -4.00 1.62 2.62
CA PHE A 14 -5.24 1.78 1.85
C PHE A 14 -5.56 3.26 1.59
N ALA A 15 -5.39 4.12 2.59
CA ALA A 15 -5.58 5.56 2.42
C ALA A 15 -4.57 6.17 1.43
N MET A 16 -3.30 5.73 1.48
CA MET A 16 -2.25 6.17 0.56
C MET A 16 -2.51 5.71 -0.87
N HIS A 17 -2.87 4.45 -1.08
CA HIS A 17 -3.26 3.93 -2.39
C HIS A 17 -4.46 4.68 -2.97
N LYS A 18 -5.44 5.03 -2.13
CA LYS A 18 -6.57 5.87 -2.53
C LYS A 18 -6.12 7.26 -2.97
N ALA A 19 -5.33 7.93 -2.14
CA ALA A 19 -4.83 9.26 -2.44
C ALA A 19 -4.07 9.29 -3.77
N VAL A 20 -3.20 8.30 -4.03
CA VAL A 20 -2.49 8.18 -5.30
C VAL A 20 -3.45 7.88 -6.45
N ALA A 21 -4.37 6.93 -6.30
CA ALA A 21 -5.30 6.56 -7.37
C ALA A 21 -6.23 7.71 -7.80
N GLU A 22 -6.61 8.56 -6.84
CA GLU A 22 -7.48 9.73 -7.04
C GLU A 22 -6.70 11.01 -7.40
N SER A 23 -5.36 11.01 -7.31
CA SER A 23 -4.52 12.20 -7.55
C SER A 23 -4.51 12.70 -9.00
N GLY A 24 -4.88 11.87 -9.97
CA GLY A 24 -4.77 12.20 -11.39
C GLY A 24 -3.34 12.34 -11.90
N HIS A 25 -2.33 11.87 -11.15
CA HIS A 25 -0.92 11.98 -11.56
C HIS A 25 -0.67 11.20 -12.88
N PRO A 26 0.15 11.73 -13.82
CA PRO A 26 0.45 11.07 -15.09
C PRO A 26 0.93 9.62 -14.92
N PHE A 27 1.72 9.34 -13.89
CA PHE A 27 2.14 7.98 -13.52
C PHE A 27 0.97 7.00 -13.33
N VAL A 28 -0.13 7.48 -12.71
CA VAL A 28 -1.34 6.68 -12.46
C VAL A 28 -2.11 6.49 -13.76
N GLU A 29 -2.18 7.52 -14.61
CA GLU A 29 -2.81 7.46 -15.92
C GLU A 29 -2.05 6.55 -16.89
N ASP A 30 -0.72 6.61 -16.87
CA ASP A 30 0.15 5.75 -17.65
C ASP A 30 0.08 4.31 -17.16
N THR A 31 0.03 4.07 -15.85
CA THR A 31 -0.19 2.71 -15.32
C THR A 31 -1.55 2.16 -15.76
N LYS A 32 -2.62 2.97 -15.73
CA LYS A 32 -3.94 2.62 -16.29
C LYS A 32 -3.88 2.33 -17.80
N ARG A 33 -3.01 3.05 -18.53
CA ARG A 33 -2.85 2.92 -19.99
C ARG A 33 -2.00 1.71 -20.39
N TYR A 34 -0.93 1.41 -19.67
CA TYR A 34 0.02 0.33 -19.98
C TYR A 34 -0.42 -1.04 -19.48
N PHE A 35 -1.08 -1.12 -18.32
CA PHE A 35 -1.59 -2.41 -17.79
C PHE A 35 -2.95 -2.82 -18.37
N GLY A 36 -3.52 -1.98 -19.24
CA GLY A 36 -4.67 -2.30 -20.08
C GLY A 36 -6.01 -2.35 -19.36
N LYS A 37 -7.11 -2.36 -20.15
CA LYS A 37 -8.52 -2.43 -19.73
C LYS A 37 -8.87 -3.50 -18.68
N HIS A 38 -7.98 -4.48 -18.44
CA HIS A 38 -8.19 -5.59 -17.52
C HIS A 38 -7.59 -5.38 -16.13
N PHE A 39 -6.60 -4.50 -15.98
CA PHE A 39 -6.03 -4.16 -14.67
C PHE A 39 -6.79 -2.97 -14.11
N SER A 40 -7.82 -3.29 -13.33
CA SER A 40 -8.65 -2.31 -12.66
C SER A 40 -7.80 -1.39 -11.78
N PRO A 41 -8.12 -0.10 -11.64
CA PRO A 41 -7.44 0.81 -10.69
C PRO A 41 -7.44 0.29 -9.25
N TYR A 42 -8.20 -0.76 -8.95
CA TYR A 42 -8.23 -1.45 -7.67
C TYR A 42 -7.16 -2.55 -7.48
N GLY A 43 -6.30 -2.82 -8.47
CA GLY A 43 -5.28 -3.88 -8.38
C GLY A 43 -4.30 -3.66 -7.22
N SER A 44 -3.94 -2.41 -6.94
CA SER A 44 -3.09 -2.04 -5.80
C SER A 44 -3.74 -2.41 -4.46
N TYR A 45 -5.06 -2.23 -4.32
CA TYR A 45 -5.78 -2.62 -3.11
C TYR A 45 -5.82 -4.13 -2.89
N ALA A 46 -5.91 -4.92 -3.96
CA ALA A 46 -5.89 -6.38 -3.84
C ALA A 46 -4.52 -6.87 -3.36
N ILE A 47 -3.43 -6.29 -3.90
CA ILE A 47 -2.06 -6.58 -3.46
C ILE A 47 -1.88 -6.15 -2.00
N GLU A 48 -2.32 -4.94 -1.64
CA GLU A 48 -2.23 -4.44 -0.27
C GLU A 48 -3.00 -5.33 0.71
N LEU A 49 -4.20 -5.78 0.33
CA LEU A 49 -4.99 -6.70 1.14
C LEU A 49 -4.25 -8.02 1.38
N ALA A 50 -3.65 -8.59 0.33
CA ALA A 50 -2.88 -9.84 0.44
C ALA A 50 -1.66 -9.67 1.38
N LEU A 51 -0.94 -8.55 1.26
CA LEU A 51 0.18 -8.23 2.14
C LEU A 51 -0.27 -8.05 3.60
N LEU A 52 -1.37 -7.32 3.83
CA LEU A 52 -1.93 -7.10 5.17
C LEU A 52 -2.39 -8.41 5.81
N ILE A 53 -3.08 -9.28 5.05
CA ILE A 53 -3.48 -10.61 5.54
C ILE A 53 -2.25 -11.40 5.97
N GLY A 54 -1.22 -11.48 5.12
CA GLY A 54 0.03 -12.14 5.47
C GLY A 54 0.66 -11.56 6.74
N ALA A 55 0.80 -10.24 6.82
CA ALA A 55 1.37 -9.56 7.98
C ALA A 55 0.58 -9.82 9.26
N MET A 56 -0.76 -9.85 9.22
CA MET A 56 -1.60 -10.13 10.39
C MET A 56 -1.54 -11.60 10.83
N LEU A 57 -1.50 -12.55 9.88
CA LEU A 57 -1.33 -13.97 10.19
C LEU A 57 -0.02 -14.21 10.95
N PHE A 58 1.09 -13.63 10.47
CA PHE A 58 2.38 -13.74 11.14
C PHE A 58 2.46 -12.92 12.44
N ALA A 59 1.75 -11.78 12.53
CA ALA A 59 1.67 -10.99 13.75
C ALA A 59 0.93 -11.71 14.88
N GLN A 60 -0.04 -12.58 14.55
CA GLN A 60 -0.72 -13.44 15.53
C GLN A 60 0.26 -14.42 16.18
N GLU A 61 1.22 -14.93 15.41
CA GLU A 61 2.29 -15.82 15.87
C GLU A 61 3.49 -15.07 16.51
N ASN A 62 3.34 -13.78 16.82
CA ASN A 62 4.39 -12.90 17.36
C ASN A 62 5.65 -12.79 16.49
N ALA A 63 5.54 -12.98 15.17
CA ALA A 63 6.67 -12.84 14.25
C ALA A 63 7.04 -11.36 14.03
N VAL A 64 7.79 -10.78 14.98
CA VAL A 64 8.17 -9.36 15.00
C VAL A 64 8.87 -8.92 13.71
N LEU A 65 9.73 -9.77 13.13
CA LEU A 65 10.45 -9.45 11.89
C LEU A 65 9.49 -9.18 10.73
N VAL A 66 8.41 -9.97 10.59
CA VAL A 66 7.42 -9.77 9.52
C VAL A 66 6.67 -8.44 9.71
N VAL A 67 6.33 -8.10 10.96
CA VAL A 67 5.70 -6.83 11.29
C VAL A 67 6.60 -5.65 10.96
N LEU A 68 7.91 -5.76 11.25
CA LEU A 68 8.90 -4.73 10.89
C LEU A 68 9.07 -4.60 9.37
N ILE A 69 9.09 -5.70 8.63
CA ILE A 69 9.12 -5.68 7.16
C ILE A 69 7.88 -4.96 6.62
N TYR A 70 6.70 -5.28 7.14
CA TYR A 70 5.46 -4.62 6.72
C TYR A 70 5.44 -3.14 7.13
N GLY A 71 6.02 -2.78 8.27
CA GLY A 71 6.21 -1.39 8.68
C GLY A 71 7.17 -0.62 7.77
N ALA A 72 8.30 -1.21 7.40
CA ALA A 72 9.24 -0.62 6.44
C ALA A 72 8.59 -0.41 5.06
N TYR A 73 7.84 -1.41 4.60
CA TYR A 73 7.03 -1.32 3.39
C TYR A 73 6.02 -0.16 3.46
N THR A 74 5.29 -0.04 4.57
CA THR A 74 4.35 1.07 4.81
C THR A 74 5.05 2.44 4.80
N GLY A 75 6.24 2.53 5.40
CA GLY A 75 7.07 3.74 5.35
C GLY A 75 7.49 4.12 3.92
N MET A 76 7.90 3.14 3.11
CA MET A 76 8.23 3.37 1.70
C MET A 76 7.01 3.82 0.89
N ASN A 77 5.83 3.22 1.12
CA ASN A 77 4.58 3.67 0.50
C ASN A 77 4.25 5.11 0.89
N GLY A 78 4.53 5.51 2.14
CA GLY A 78 4.41 6.89 2.60
C GLY A 78 5.29 7.87 1.85
N VAL A 79 6.58 7.54 1.70
CA VAL A 79 7.52 8.35 0.92
C VAL A 79 7.09 8.44 -0.54
N ALA A 80 6.75 7.31 -1.17
CA ALA A 80 6.31 7.26 -2.56
C ALA A 80 5.05 8.10 -2.78
N THR A 81 4.05 7.95 -1.90
CA THR A 81 2.80 8.72 -1.93
C THR A 81 3.09 10.21 -1.79
N TRP A 82 3.95 10.60 -0.84
CA TRP A 82 4.34 12.00 -0.69
C TRP A 82 5.02 12.58 -1.92
N LEU A 83 5.98 11.86 -2.52
CA LEU A 83 6.67 12.31 -3.73
C LEU A 83 5.71 12.51 -4.90
N LEU A 84 4.81 11.55 -5.13
CA LEU A 84 3.79 11.61 -6.17
C LEU A 84 2.81 12.78 -5.96
N LEU A 85 2.26 12.90 -4.75
CA LEU A 85 1.27 13.93 -4.45
C LEU A 85 1.86 15.34 -4.36
N SER A 86 3.16 15.46 -4.08
CA SER A 86 3.86 16.75 -4.06
C SER A 86 4.44 17.14 -5.43
N GLY A 87 4.26 16.32 -6.47
CA GLY A 87 4.81 16.57 -7.80
C GLY A 87 6.34 16.55 -7.84
N LYS A 88 6.97 15.84 -6.90
CA LYS A 88 8.44 15.65 -6.81
C LYS A 88 8.91 14.35 -7.44
N ALA A 89 7.97 13.59 -8.00
CA ALA A 89 8.19 12.32 -8.69
C ALA A 89 8.16 12.51 -10.21
#